data_AF-A0A6V1NGH0-F1
#
_entry.id   AF-A0A6V1NGH0-F1
#
_cell.length_a   1.000
_cell.length_b   1.000
_cell.length_c   1.000
_cell.angle_alpha   90.00
_cell.angle_beta   90.00
_cell.angle_gamma   90.00
#
_symmetry.space_group_name_H-M   'P 1'
#
loop_
_entity.id
_entity.type
_entity.pdbx_description
1 polymer ?
#
loop_
_entity_poly.entity_id
_entity_poly.type
_entity_poly.pdbx_seq_one_letter_code
_entity_poly.pdbx_strand_id
1 'polypeptide(L)'
;GADKALAVCLAGLRRELAARAVRLRDFLGAQDRFRSGEVTRARFANALAVAGLRLSAAQLELVSDAFASDKRRDMVDWQAFLKRMEKTEDPHANMAASQSVEEADKLEEILGRIRTTTRQRYQN
;
A
#
# COMPACT_ATOMS: atom_id res chain seq x y z
N GLY A 1 -6.28 0.61 26.65
CA GLY A 1 -6.13 -0.79 26.25
C GLY A 1 -5.22 -0.89 25.03
N ALA A 2 -4.54 -2.02 24.86
CA ALA A 2 -3.60 -2.27 23.77
C ALA A 2 -4.23 -2.07 22.38
N ASP A 3 -5.50 -2.47 22.20
CA ASP A 3 -6.24 -2.27 20.95
C ASP A 3 -6.37 -0.80 20.53
N LYS A 4 -6.62 0.09 21.49
CA LYS A 4 -6.72 1.53 21.23
C LYS A 4 -5.36 2.10 20.83
N ALA A 5 -4.29 1.68 21.49
CA ALA A 5 -2.93 2.11 21.14
C ALA A 5 -2.54 1.64 19.74
N LEU A 6 -2.87 0.39 19.39
CA LEU A 6 -2.65 -0.18 18.06
C LEU A 6 -3.43 0.61 17.00
N ALA A 7 -4.71 0.90 17.23
CA ALA A 7 -5.53 1.68 16.31
C ALA A 7 -4.94 3.07 16.04
N VAL A 8 -4.50 3.77 17.09
CA VAL A 8 -3.83 5.09 16.99
C VAL A 8 -2.52 4.97 16.20
N CYS A 9 -1.71 3.95 16.47
CA CYS A 9 -0.46 3.72 15.77
C CYS A 9 -0.69 3.50 14.27
N LEU A 10 -1.61 2.61 13.90
CA LEU A 10 -1.94 2.33 12.50
C LEU A 10 -2.51 3.57 11.80
N ALA A 11 -3.31 4.40 12.49
CA ALA A 11 -3.81 5.65 11.94
C ALA A 11 -2.69 6.67 11.67
N GLY A 12 -1.66 6.72 12.52
CA GLY A 12 -0.44 7.49 12.27
C GLY A 12 0.28 7.03 10.99
N LEU A 13 0.54 5.73 10.88
CA LEU A 13 1.22 5.15 9.72
C LEU A 13 0.48 5.41 8.41
N ARG A 14 -0.86 5.32 8.41
CA ARG A 14 -1.67 5.63 7.21
C ARG A 14 -1.50 7.07 6.75
N ARG A 15 -1.47 8.03 7.69
CA ARG A 15 -1.24 9.45 7.36
C ARG A 15 0.14 9.66 6.74
N GLU A 16 1.17 9.00 7.26
CA GLU A 16 2.52 9.08 6.69
C GLU A 16 2.61 8.47 5.29
N LEU A 17 1.94 7.33 5.04
CA LEU A 17 1.88 6.69 3.73
C LEU A 17 1.14 7.57 2.70
N ALA A 18 -0.02 8.12 3.08
CA ALA A 18 -0.84 8.95 2.22
C ALA A 18 -0.10 10.22 1.78
N ALA A 19 0.63 10.85 2.71
CA ALA A 19 1.42 12.06 2.41
C ALA A 19 2.57 11.82 1.41
N ARG A 20 2.98 10.56 1.20
CA ARG A 20 4.18 10.20 0.42
C ARG A 20 3.88 9.32 -0.79
N ALA A 21 2.62 8.94 -1.01
CA ALA A 21 2.21 7.99 -2.05
C ALA A 21 3.05 6.69 -2.07
N VAL A 22 3.43 6.19 -0.89
CA VAL A 22 4.32 5.03 -0.76
C VAL A 22 3.54 3.73 -0.93
N ARG A 23 3.96 2.90 -1.88
CA ARG A 23 3.43 1.54 -2.08
C ARG A 23 4.05 0.56 -1.08
N LEU A 24 3.55 0.57 0.15
CA LEU A 24 4.08 -0.25 1.25
C LEU A 24 4.18 -1.76 0.93
N ARG A 25 3.29 -2.26 0.07
CA ARG A 25 3.30 -3.64 -0.43
C ARG A 25 4.61 -4.03 -1.12
N ASP A 26 5.22 -3.12 -1.88
CA ASP A 26 6.45 -3.41 -2.62
C ASP A 26 7.62 -3.64 -1.66
N PHE A 27 7.72 -2.82 -0.62
CA PHE A 27 8.76 -2.91 0.40
C PHE A 27 8.64 -4.19 1.24
N LEU A 28 7.41 -4.54 1.66
CA LEU A 28 7.16 -5.77 2.41
C LEU A 28 7.34 -7.02 1.55
N GLY A 29 6.83 -7.00 0.31
CA GLY A 29 6.98 -8.10 -0.64
C GLY A 29 8.44 -8.38 -1.00
N ALA A 30 9.29 -7.35 -1.08
CA ALA A 30 10.73 -7.52 -1.31
C ALA A 30 11.43 -8.29 -0.17
N GLN A 31 10.92 -8.24 1.05
CA GLN A 31 11.46 -8.98 2.21
C GLN A 31 11.01 -10.44 2.28
N ASP A 32 9.97 -10.80 1.54
CA ASP A 32 9.34 -12.13 1.51
C ASP A 32 9.64 -12.86 0.18
N ARG A 33 10.92 -13.17 -0.04
CA ARG A 33 11.42 -13.82 -1.27
C ARG A 33 10.67 -15.09 -1.66
N PHE A 34 10.18 -15.85 -0.69
CA PHE A 34 9.47 -17.11 -0.90
C PHE A 34 7.93 -16.93 -0.98
N ARG A 35 7.44 -15.69 -0.94
CA ARG A 35 6.00 -15.36 -0.99
C ARG A 35 5.20 -16.13 0.07
N SER A 36 5.78 -16.28 1.26
CA SER A 36 5.21 -17.02 2.37
C SER A 36 4.09 -16.26 3.10
N GLY A 37 3.97 -14.95 2.86
CA GLY A 37 3.09 -14.04 3.58
C GLY A 37 3.65 -13.57 4.92
N GLU A 38 4.87 -13.98 5.27
CA GLU A 38 5.47 -13.77 6.58
C GLU A 38 6.94 -13.31 6.46
N VAL A 39 7.38 -12.43 7.36
CA VAL A 39 8.77 -11.94 7.42
C VAL A 39 9.24 -11.88 8.87
N THR A 40 10.55 -11.93 9.11
CA THR A 40 11.07 -11.76 10.47
C THR A 40 10.78 -10.35 10.99
N ARG A 41 10.69 -10.17 12.32
CA ARG A 41 10.52 -8.84 12.94
C ARG A 41 11.55 -7.81 12.44
N ALA A 42 12.81 -8.22 12.31
CA ALA A 42 13.88 -7.37 11.80
C ALA A 42 13.66 -6.94 10.34
N ARG A 43 13.20 -7.86 9.48
CA ARG A 43 12.88 -7.54 8.07
C ARG A 43 11.64 -6.66 7.96
N PHE A 44 10.63 -6.90 8.81
CA PHE A 44 9.46 -6.04 8.91
C PHE A 44 9.86 -4.61 9.29
N ALA A 45 10.65 -4.45 10.35
CA ALA A 45 11.17 -3.15 10.79
C ALA A 45 11.97 -2.45 9.68
N ASN A 46 12.85 -3.19 9.00
CA ASN A 46 13.63 -2.65 7.89
C ASN A 46 12.72 -2.19 6.73
N ALA A 47 11.72 -2.97 6.35
CA ALA A 47 10.77 -2.58 5.30
C ALA A 47 10.02 -1.29 5.65
N LEU A 48 9.56 -1.13 6.89
CA LEU A 48 8.90 0.10 7.34
C LEU A 48 9.86 1.30 7.28
N ALA A 49 11.10 1.12 7.74
CA ALA A 49 12.10 2.19 7.72
C ALA A 49 12.47 2.62 6.29
N VAL A 50 12.66 1.66 5.37
CA VAL A 50 12.97 1.93 3.95
C VAL A 50 11.76 2.55 3.23
N ALA A 51 10.53 2.17 3.63
CA ALA A 51 9.30 2.85 3.20
C ALA A 51 9.16 4.28 3.77
N GLY A 52 10.09 4.73 4.62
CA GLY A 52 10.14 6.07 5.19
C GLY A 52 9.23 6.27 6.40
N LEU A 53 8.69 5.19 6.98
CA LEU A 53 7.84 5.22 8.16
C LEU A 53 8.69 5.26 9.43
N ARG A 54 8.37 6.17 10.34
CA ARG A 54 9.13 6.35 11.59
C ARG A 54 8.33 5.83 12.77
N LEU A 55 8.70 4.66 13.26
CA LEU A 55 8.14 4.08 14.48
C LEU A 55 9.16 4.16 15.61
N SER A 56 8.70 4.50 16.81
CA SER A 56 9.46 4.23 18.03
C SER A 56 9.55 2.72 18.29
N ALA A 57 10.53 2.29 19.10
CA ALA A 57 10.69 0.89 19.47
C ALA A 57 9.40 0.29 20.06
N ALA A 58 8.70 1.03 20.92
CA ALA A 58 7.44 0.59 21.52
C ALA A 58 6.31 0.41 20.49
N GLN A 59 6.22 1.30 19.49
CA GLN A 59 5.25 1.18 18.40
C GLN A 59 5.57 -0.01 17.49
N LEU A 60 6.85 -0.22 17.19
CA LEU A 60 7.29 -1.34 16.37
C LEU A 60 7.00 -2.68 17.04
N GLU A 61 7.27 -2.82 18.35
CA GLU A 61 6.90 -4.02 19.11
C GLU A 61 5.38 -4.21 19.14
N LEU A 62 4.62 -3.15 19.45
CA LEU A 62 3.16 -3.21 19.47
C LEU A 62 2.56 -3.70 18.14
N VAL A 63 3.07 -3.20 17.01
CA VAL A 63 2.61 -3.63 15.69
C VAL A 63 3.10 -5.06 15.40
N SER A 64 4.36 -5.38 15.68
CA SER A 64 4.93 -6.71 15.41
C SER A 64 4.22 -7.80 16.21
N ASP A 65 3.86 -7.53 17.46
CA ASP A 65 3.11 -8.45 18.32
C ASP A 65 1.67 -8.63 17.83
N ALA A 66 1.01 -7.53 17.44
CA ALA A 66 -0.36 -7.58 16.95
C ALA A 66 -0.53 -8.35 15.64
N PHE A 67 0.53 -8.46 14.84
CA PHE A 67 0.57 -9.20 13.58
C PHE A 67 1.58 -10.36 13.63
N ALA A 68 1.85 -10.91 14.81
CA ALA A 68 2.68 -12.10 14.93
C ALA A 68 2.07 -13.26 14.14
N SER A 69 2.91 -14.06 13.47
CA SER A 69 2.45 -15.23 12.74
C SER A 69 1.94 -16.31 13.71
N ASP A 70 0.76 -16.84 13.42
CA ASP A 70 0.17 -17.98 14.14
C ASP A 70 1.01 -19.27 13.98
N LYS A 71 1.83 -19.34 12.92
CA LYS A 71 2.65 -20.51 12.59
C LYS A 71 4.05 -20.41 13.20
N ARG A 72 4.61 -19.20 13.25
CA ARG A 72 6.02 -18.95 13.60
C ARG A 72 6.12 -17.70 14.48
N ARG A 73 6.36 -17.88 15.78
CA ARG A 73 6.40 -16.77 16.77
C ARG A 73 7.39 -15.64 16.45
N ASP A 74 8.46 -15.93 15.72
CA ASP A 74 9.50 -14.94 15.38
C ASP A 74 9.21 -14.18 14.06
N MET A 75 8.08 -14.49 13.43
CA MET A 75 7.63 -13.93 12.16
C MET A 75 6.42 -13.04 12.37
N VAL A 76 6.26 -12.10 11.44
CA VAL A 76 5.14 -11.17 11.34
C VAL A 76 4.39 -11.50 10.05
N ASP A 77 3.08 -11.68 10.15
CA ASP A 77 2.17 -11.76 9.01
C ASP A 77 1.97 -10.35 8.42
N TRP A 78 2.83 -10.03 7.47
CA TRP A 78 2.80 -8.72 6.82
C TRP A 78 1.58 -8.55 5.90
N GLN A 79 0.94 -9.65 5.48
CA GLN A 79 -0.28 -9.59 4.67
C GLN A 79 -1.49 -9.20 5.53
N ALA A 80 -1.62 -9.76 6.72
CA ALA A 80 -2.62 -9.35 7.70
C ALA A 80 -2.43 -7.88 8.11
N PHE A 81 -1.18 -7.46 8.33
CA PHE A 81 -0.84 -6.06 8.57
C PHE A 81 -1.27 -5.15 7.41
N LEU A 82 -0.90 -5.48 6.17
CA LEU A 82 -1.31 -4.69 5.00
C LEU A 82 -2.82 -4.63 4.83
N LYS A 83 -3.51 -5.76 4.97
CA LYS A 83 -4.98 -5.81 4.91
C LYS A 83 -5.59 -4.91 5.96
N ARG A 84 -5.02 -4.89 7.17
CA ARG A 84 -5.47 -4.00 8.24
C ARG A 84 -5.19 -2.53 7.90
N MET A 85 -4.08 -2.22 7.25
CA MET A 85 -3.71 -0.88 6.78
C MET A 85 -4.63 -0.39 5.65
N GLU A 86 -4.96 -1.26 4.69
CA GLU A 86 -5.85 -0.98 3.55
C GLU A 86 -7.31 -0.82 3.97
N LYS A 87 -7.75 -1.55 5.01
CA LYS A 87 -9.09 -1.41 5.60
C LYS A 87 -9.22 -0.07 6.32
N THR A 88 -9.44 0.97 5.53
CA THR A 88 -9.90 2.29 5.95
C THR A 88 -11.36 2.40 5.51
N GLU A 89 -12.19 3.02 6.34
CA GLU A 89 -13.57 3.38 6.01
C GLU A 89 -13.67 4.53 4.99
N ASP A 90 -12.56 4.88 4.31
CA ASP A 90 -12.48 5.90 3.27
C ASP A 90 -12.16 5.25 1.92
N PRO A 91 -13.18 5.07 1.05
CA PRO A 91 -13.04 4.49 -0.29
C PRO A 91 -12.09 5.26 -1.22
N HIS A 92 -11.80 6.53 -0.92
CA HIS A 92 -11.19 7.46 -1.89
C HIS A 92 -9.66 7.35 -2.02
N ALA A 93 -8.94 6.88 -0.99
CA ALA A 93 -7.48 6.76 -1.06
C ALA A 93 -7.01 5.59 -1.95
N ASN A 94 -7.83 4.53 -2.07
CA ASN A 94 -7.55 3.39 -2.95
C ASN A 94 -8.09 3.62 -4.37
N MET A 95 -9.00 4.59 -4.58
CA MET A 95 -9.54 4.94 -5.90
C MET A 95 -8.63 5.88 -6.71
N ALA A 96 -7.81 6.72 -6.09
CA ALA A 96 -6.93 7.67 -6.81
C ALA A 96 -5.92 6.95 -7.75
N ALA A 97 -5.45 5.77 -7.35
CA ALA A 97 -4.55 4.95 -8.18
C ALA A 97 -5.28 4.31 -9.38
N SER A 98 -6.55 3.93 -9.22
CA SER A 98 -7.35 3.32 -10.28
C SER A 98 -7.97 4.36 -11.22
N GLN A 99 -8.33 5.55 -10.72
CA GLN A 99 -8.86 6.65 -11.54
C GLN A 99 -7.84 7.16 -12.57
N SER A 100 -6.56 7.20 -12.20
CA SER A 100 -5.49 7.64 -13.11
C SER A 100 -5.29 6.70 -14.31
N VAL A 101 -5.57 5.40 -14.16
CA VAL A 101 -5.51 4.40 -15.23
C VAL A 101 -6.75 4.48 -16.11
N GLU A 102 -7.94 4.56 -15.50
CA GLU A 102 -9.21 4.65 -16.22
C GLU A 102 -9.36 5.97 -17.00
N GLU A 103 -8.84 7.09 -16.47
CA GLU A 103 -8.80 8.37 -17.18
C GLU A 103 -7.80 8.36 -18.33
N ALA A 104 -6.65 7.68 -18.19
CA ALA A 104 -5.70 7.52 -19.28
C ALA A 104 -6.30 6.69 -20.44
N ASP A 105 -7.01 5.60 -20.14
CA ASP A 105 -7.74 4.79 -21.15
C ASP A 105 -8.85 5.60 -21.84
N LYS A 106 -9.64 6.36 -21.09
CA LYS A 106 -10.68 7.24 -21.66
C LYS A 106 -10.09 8.35 -22.53
N LEU A 107 -8.95 8.92 -22.15
CA LEU A 107 -8.27 9.95 -22.93
C LEU A 107 -7.70 9.37 -24.23
N GLU A 108 -7.09 8.18 -24.20
CA GLU A 108 -6.65 7.51 -25.43
C GLU A 108 -7.83 7.19 -26.35
N GLU A 109 -8.99 6.80 -25.82
CA GLU A 109 -10.19 6.58 -26.62
C GLU A 109 -10.68 7.87 -27.30
N ILE A 110 -10.74 8.98 -26.56
CA ILE A 110 -11.14 10.29 -27.10
C ILE A 110 -10.14 10.77 -28.15
N LEU A 111 -8.84 10.67 -27.87
CA LEU A 111 -7.77 11.03 -28.81
C LEU A 111 -7.81 10.14 -30.06
N GLY A 112 -8.11 8.85 -29.91
CA GLY A 112 -8.32 7.91 -31.00
C GLY A 112 -9.44 8.34 -31.94
N ARG A 113 -10.58 8.79 -31.40
CA ARG A 113 -11.74 9.28 -32.18
C ARG A 113 -11.43 10.59 -32.93
N ILE A 114 -10.64 11.48 -32.34
CA ILE A 114 -10.21 12.73 -32.99
C ILE A 114 -9.21 12.44 -34.11
N ARG A 115 -8.26 11.51 -33.88
CA ARG A 115 -7.27 11.06 -34.87
C ARG A 115 -7.94 10.42 -36.09
N THR A 116 -9.01 9.63 -35.92
CA THR A 116 -9.74 9.01 -37.04
C THR A 116 -10.60 9.99 -37.82
N THR A 117 -11.15 11.01 -37.15
CA THR A 117 -11.98 12.06 -37.79
C THR A 117 -11.15 13.03 -38.64
N THR A 118 -9.84 13.12 -38.42
CA THR A 118 -8.96 14.06 -39.14
C THR A 118 -8.51 13.54 -40.52
N ARG A 119 -8.93 12.33 -40.96
CA ARG A 119 -8.54 11.76 -42.27
C ARG A 119 -9.57 11.87 -43.40
N GLN A 120 -10.70 12.56 -43.20
CA GLN A 120 -11.75 12.68 -44.24
C GLN A 120 -11.80 14.03 -44.97
N ARG A 121 -10.84 14.95 -44.75
CA ARG A 121 -10.78 16.24 -45.46
C ARG A 121 -9.65 16.38 -46.49
N TYR A 122 -8.86 15.33 -46.73
CA TYR A 122 -7.74 15.34 -47.69
C TYR A 122 -7.94 14.34 -48.85
N GLN A 123 -9.15 14.24 -49.39
CA GLN A 123 -9.43 13.50 -50.65
C GLN A 123 -10.43 14.19 -51.60
N ASN A 124 -10.58 15.51 -51.51
CA ASN A 124 -11.21 16.31 -52.58
C ASN A 124 -10.20 17.28 -53.17
#